data_AF-A0A928C0H5-F1
#
_entry.id   AF-A0A928C0H5-F1
#
_cell.length_a   1.000
_cell.length_b   1.000
_cell.length_c   1.000
_cell.angle_alpha   90.00
_cell.angle_beta   90.00
_cell.angle_gamma   90.00
#
_symmetry.space_group_name_H-M   'P 1'
#
loop_
_entity.id
_entity.type
_entity.pdbx_description
1 polymer ?
#
loop_
_entity_poly.entity_id
_entity_poly.type
_entity_poly.pdbx_seq_one_letter_code
_entity_poly.pdbx_strand_id
1 'polypeptide(L)' 'ELISSENLNEEEAKRYITVSLKREFVSENGTDFNSILPKMSPLNPMYLTKKHKVFQLIAAFVEKFKGVGGKI' A
#
# COMPACT_ATOMS: atom_id res chain seq x y z
N GLU A 1 5.36 -6.44 -9.00
CA GLU A 1 4.08 -6.42 -9.74
C GLU A 1 3.00 -5.55 -9.09
N LEU A 2 2.73 -5.64 -7.78
CA LEU A 2 1.69 -4.85 -7.10
C LEU A 2 1.77 -3.33 -7.37
N ILE A 3 2.95 -2.73 -7.18
CA ILE A 3 3.18 -1.28 -7.37
C ILE A 3 2.82 -0.84 -8.80
N SER A 4 3.35 -1.54 -9.80
CA SER A 4 3.11 -1.23 -11.22
C SER A 4 1.66 -1.50 -11.63
N SER A 5 1.04 -2.56 -11.10
CA SER A 5 -0.33 -2.95 -11.46
C SER A 5 -1.39 -1.95 -11.01
N GLU A 6 -1.17 -1.29 -9.85
CA GLU A 6 -2.12 -0.32 -9.30
C GLU A 6 -1.72 1.14 -9.57
N ASN A 7 -0.61 1.34 -10.30
CA ASN A 7 -0.01 2.64 -10.59
C ASN A 7 0.28 3.43 -9.31
N LEU A 8 0.88 2.77 -8.32
CA LEU A 8 1.25 3.37 -7.05
C LEU A 8 2.49 4.24 -7.20
N ASN A 9 2.65 5.20 -6.28
CA ASN A 9 3.92 5.92 -6.17
C ASN A 9 5.00 4.95 -5.69
N GLU A 10 5.97 4.64 -6.54
CA GLU A 10 6.91 3.55 -6.32
C GLU A 10 7.78 3.73 -5.08
N GLU A 11 8.37 4.92 -4.89
CA GLU A 11 9.24 5.19 -3.73
C GLU A 11 8.47 5.12 -2.41
N GLU A 12 7.31 5.77 -2.37
CA GLU A 12 6.43 5.77 -1.20
C GLU A 12 5.91 4.37 -0.91
N ALA A 13 5.52 3.61 -1.93
CA ALA A 13 5.01 2.25 -1.80
C ALA A 13 6.08 1.30 -1.26
N LYS A 14 7.31 1.34 -1.79
CA LYS A 14 8.43 0.55 -1.28
C LYS A 14 8.70 0.83 0.19
N ARG A 15 8.73 2.11 0.58
CA ARG A 15 8.92 2.55 1.96
C ARG A 15 7.80 2.03 2.86
N TYR A 16 6.55 2.24 2.46
CA TYR A 16 5.37 1.81 3.20
C TYR A 16 5.36 0.30 3.42
N ILE A 17 5.52 -0.50 2.36
CA ILE A 17 5.48 -1.96 2.46
C ILE A 17 6.64 -2.47 3.33
N THR A 18 7.84 -1.89 3.22
CA THR A 18 8.97 -2.26 4.09
C THR A 18 8.67 -2.01 5.56
N VAL A 19 8.08 -0.86 5.89
CA VAL A 19 7.67 -0.53 7.26
C VAL A 19 6.57 -1.49 7.74
N SER A 20 5.57 -1.76 6.89
CA SER A 20 4.48 -2.69 7.22
C SER A 20 4.97 -4.11 7.44
N LEU A 21 5.93 -4.61 6.66
CA LEU A 21 6.55 -5.92 6.90
C LEU A 21 7.30 -5.97 8.23
N LYS A 22 8.07 -4.92 8.56
CA LYS A 22 8.79 -4.85 9.84
C LYS A 22 7.86 -4.81 11.05
N ARG A 23 6.69 -4.20 10.88
CA ARG A 23 5.65 -4.12 11.91
C ARG A 23 4.68 -5.30 11.88
N GLU A 24 4.74 -6.11 10.83
CA GLU A 24 3.83 -7.25 10.57
C GLU A 24 2.34 -6.86 10.48
N PHE A 25 2.04 -5.58 10.22
CA PHE A 25 0.67 -5.10 10.02
C PHE A 25 0.61 -3.94 9.02
N VAL A 26 -0.59 -3.73 8.47
CA VAL A 26 -0.90 -2.66 7.50
C VAL A 26 -1.92 -1.72 8.12
N SER A 27 -1.73 -0.40 7.96
CA SER A 27 -2.66 0.63 8.42
C SER A 27 -3.08 1.51 7.26
N GLU A 28 -4.39 1.54 6.97
CA GLU A 28 -4.96 2.51 6.02
C GLU A 28 -5.16 3.90 6.61
N ASN A 29 -4.97 4.03 7.93
CA ASN A 29 -5.09 5.28 8.67
C ASN A 29 -3.79 6.09 8.59
N GLY A 30 -3.92 7.38 8.33
CA GLY A 30 -2.81 8.33 8.27
C GLY A 30 -2.39 8.74 6.86
N THR A 31 -1.31 9.51 6.78
CA THR A 31 -0.79 10.05 5.52
C THR A 31 0.00 9.02 4.73
N ASP A 32 0.66 8.08 5.41
CA ASP A 32 1.61 7.15 4.78
C ASP A 32 0.94 6.29 3.71
N PHE A 33 -0.25 5.75 3.99
CA PHE A 33 -1.02 4.97 3.01
C PHE A 33 -1.63 5.84 1.91
N ASN A 34 -1.99 7.10 2.19
CA ASN A 34 -2.51 7.97 1.14
C ASN A 34 -1.39 8.41 0.18
N SER A 35 -0.15 8.55 0.65
CA SER A 35 1.03 8.93 -0.14
C SER A 35 1.44 7.89 -1.19
N ILE A 36 1.08 6.62 -0.98
CA ILE A 36 1.35 5.55 -1.96
C ILE A 36 0.35 5.52 -3.11
N LEU A 37 -0.84 6.11 -2.92
CA LEU A 37 -1.88 6.12 -3.94
C LEU A 37 -1.51 7.09 -5.07
N PRO A 38 -1.92 6.80 -6.32
CA PRO A 38 -1.75 7.76 -7.40
C PRO A 38 -2.52 9.04 -7.09
N LYS A 39 -1.96 10.18 -7.51
CA LYS A 39 -2.63 11.47 -7.43
C LYS A 39 -3.92 11.39 -8.26
N MET A 40 -5.05 11.45 -7.57
CA MET A 40 -6.38 11.49 -8.16
C MET A 40 -7.15 12.64 -7.53
N SER A 41 -8.12 13.18 -8.26
CA SER A 41 -9.05 14.15 -7.67
C SER A 41 -9.83 13.49 -6.52
N PRO A 42 -9.98 14.15 -5.36
CA PRO A 42 -10.82 13.67 -4.26
C PRO A 42 -12.28 13.46 -4.65
N LEU A 43 -12.73 14.15 -5.72
CA LEU A 43 -14.09 14.01 -6.27
C LEU A 43 -14.23 12.82 -7.23
N ASN A 44 -13.15 12.07 -7.49
CA ASN A 44 -13.23 10.88 -8.31
C ASN A 44 -13.92 9.75 -7.53
N PRO A 45 -15.10 9.24 -7.96
CA PRO A 45 -15.81 8.18 -7.25
C PRO A 45 -15.02 6.86 -7.19
N MET A 46 -14.06 6.66 -8.11
CA MET A 46 -13.18 5.49 -8.10
C MET A 46 -12.08 5.57 -7.04
N TYR A 47 -11.85 6.74 -6.43
CA TYR A 47 -10.78 6.94 -5.45
C TYR A 47 -10.92 6.00 -4.26
N LEU A 48 -12.11 5.96 -3.65
CA LEU A 48 -12.38 5.12 -2.49
C LEU A 48 -12.25 3.63 -2.82
N THR A 49 -12.77 3.22 -3.99
CA THR A 49 -12.69 1.84 -4.46
C THR A 49 -11.24 1.41 -4.66
N LYS A 50 -10.42 2.24 -5.31
CA LYS A 50 -8.99 1.96 -5.50
C LYS A 50 -8.24 1.96 -4.18
N LYS A 51 -8.52 2.92 -3.29
CA LYS A 51 -7.94 2.97 -1.94
C LYS A 51 -8.17 1.64 -1.19
N HIS A 52 -9.41 1.16 -1.18
CA HIS A 52 -9.75 -0.09 -0.50
C HIS A 52 -9.10 -1.32 -1.18
N LYS A 53 -9.12 -1.38 -2.51
CA LYS A 53 -8.50 -2.47 -3.27
C LYS A 53 -6.98 -2.55 -3.00
N VAL A 54 -6.29 -1.43 -3.06
CA VAL A 54 -4.84 -1.35 -2.79
C VAL A 54 -4.54 -1.79 -1.36
N PHE A 55 -5.38 -1.39 -0.38
CA PHE A 55 -5.21 -1.80 1.01
C PHE A 55 -5.30 -3.32 1.14
N GLN A 56 -6.33 -3.96 0.57
CA GLN A 56 -6.49 -5.42 0.61
C GLN A 56 -5.30 -6.14 -0.03
N LEU A 57 -4.81 -5.66 -1.17
CA LEU A 57 -3.65 -6.25 -1.85
C LEU A 57 -2.38 -6.17 -1.01
N ILE A 58 -2.13 -5.03 -0.36
CA ILE A 58 -0.95 -4.85 0.50
C ILE A 58 -1.11 -5.65 1.80
N ALA A 59 -2.31 -5.71 2.38
CA ALA A 59 -2.60 -6.55 3.54
C ALA A 59 -2.34 -8.03 3.24
N ALA A 60 -2.82 -8.53 2.10
CA ALA A 60 -2.56 -9.90 1.67
C ALA A 60 -1.06 -10.15 1.40
N PHE A 61 -0.36 -9.17 0.84
CA PHE A 61 1.09 -9.25 0.64
C PHE A 61 1.84 -9.32 1.98
N VAL A 62 1.56 -8.39 2.90
CA VAL A 62 2.22 -8.34 4.21
C VAL A 62 1.90 -9.58 5.03
N GLU A 63 0.66 -10.07 5.01
CA GLU A 63 0.29 -11.31 5.70
C GLU A 63 1.04 -12.53 5.15
N LYS A 64 1.28 -12.58 3.84
CA LYS A 64 2.05 -13.65 3.19
C LYS A 64 3.56 -13.59 3.50
N PHE A 65 4.09 -12.39 3.73
CA PHE A 65 5.53 -12.14 3.85
C PHE A 65 5.97 -11.61 5.23
N LYS A 66 5.08 -11.56 6.24
CA LYS A 66 5.49 -11.30 7.63
C LYS A 66 6.40 -12.42 8.12
N GLY A 67 7.33 -12.11 9.02
CA GLY A 67 8.33 -13.06 9.49
C GLY A 67 9.50 -13.37 8.55
N VAL A 68 9.48 -12.99 7.26
CA VAL A 68 10.63 -13.22 6.35
C VAL A 68 11.75 -12.17 6.49
N GLY A 69 11.69 -11.30 7.50
CA GLY A 69 12.77 -10.38 7.87
C GLY A 69 12.80 -9.03 7.14
N GLY A 70 11.74 -8.65 6.42
CA GLY A 70 11.55 -7.28 5.93
C GLY A 70 12.51 -6.82 4.82
N LYS A 71 13.14 -7.75 4.08
CA LYS A 71 13.87 -7.44 2.85
C LYS A 71 12.94 -7.67 1.65
N ILE A 72 12.55 -6.57 0.99
CA ILE A 72 11.90 -6.54 -0.33
C ILE A 72 12.91 -6.00 -1.34
#